data_AF-A0A8J5PNZ2-F1
#
_entry.id   AF-A0A8J5PNZ2-F1
#
_cell.length_a   1.000
_cell.length_b   1.000
_cell.length_c   1.000
_cell.angle_alpha   90.00
_cell.angle_beta   90.00
_cell.angle_gamma   90.00
#
_symmetry.space_group_name_H-M   'P 1'
#
loop_
_entity.id
_entity.type
_entity.pdbx_description
1 polymer ?
#
loop_
_entity_poly.entity_id
_entity_poly.type
_entity_poly.pdbx_seq_one_letter_code
_entity_poly.pdbx_strand_id
1 'polypeptide(L)'
;MGLADGGGDMDMVSGWLTAMDYTPTYSAVIKVARYLVLYQSILERSDQVGRLQQVMSEEEADEKAEGLFRIVRRKVRGFMTRTSGEEDAEPTPMNWIINTRTYGLRIRYTTPGSETIDWRGDQIIHGRIRIRMGEIADMLHNLVGRARETLSRLTMTEGGGAGEFTARGALPVIPWSQIEDQHGESIIDHSFLRNAGNAGWLAAGNDWVIKMIISRPDKWAEWMVEGAENNEYREHPYRGAAIRQYARDVEQFRGEIFMLMHMLGGQPARSTEILGLRMWNTMNGGVRNIFIHEGMVCFVTMYHKGFRQTGNTKIIHRYVPREVGELLVWYMWLVLPFWQNVQGRLKRKRRRSAFLWADEVVSEEGGKEGKIREVKVRAQDGGRDSGRDDSREEAVRESLGAGGEYEEDEEEEAAFMEWFKEKKWTSDRVRRVIQRYSTEFSGYEINISAWRQMAIGISNRYFNKVFSIDDNSGDFKEEDSEEGSGNLVNSIEDLQAGHGSHVAGLIYARLFGQGDLGTMREREEFRKVSMRWHRFFDFGAEDRTDQFGSMSGGLKRKKEAFDDEREMMRRKRFDRLHRIDIKGQLRQMMGPTAISRGLQEKVIRAVARGEWPIVQVTPTGEARV
;
A
#
# COMPACT_ATOMS: atom_id res chain seq x y z
N MET A 1 -40.13 -5.04 29.37
CA MET A 1 -40.83 -5.43 30.61
C MET A 1 -39.94 -6.46 31.31
N GLY A 2 -39.63 -6.26 32.60
CA GLY A 2 -38.40 -6.74 33.24
C GLY A 2 -38.44 -8.03 34.08
N LEU A 3 -37.26 -8.29 34.71
CA LEU A 3 -36.96 -9.05 35.96
C LEU A 3 -37.15 -10.59 35.94
N ALA A 4 -36.39 -11.47 36.62
CA ALA A 4 -35.28 -11.45 37.60
C ALA A 4 -34.50 -12.80 37.48
N ASP A 5 -33.17 -12.86 37.66
CA ASP A 5 -32.38 -13.22 38.87
C ASP A 5 -32.39 -14.72 39.28
N GLY A 6 -31.22 -15.27 39.58
CA GLY A 6 -31.01 -16.66 40.03
C GLY A 6 -29.61 -17.20 39.71
N GLY A 7 -28.64 -16.94 40.59
CA GLY A 7 -27.28 -17.44 40.50
C GLY A 7 -27.12 -18.95 40.71
N GLY A 8 -26.08 -19.51 40.08
CA GLY A 8 -25.61 -20.88 40.28
C GLY A 8 -24.67 -21.31 39.14
N ASP A 9 -23.39 -21.47 39.47
CA ASP A 9 -22.26 -21.83 38.60
C ASP A 9 -22.59 -22.78 37.43
N MET A 10 -22.67 -22.23 36.23
CA MET A 10 -22.42 -22.94 34.98
C MET A 10 -21.97 -21.93 33.89
N ASP A 11 -20.80 -21.33 34.10
CA ASP A 11 -20.17 -20.43 33.14
C ASP A 11 -19.71 -21.23 31.90
N MET A 12 -20.58 -21.30 30.88
CA MET A 12 -20.21 -21.10 29.47
C MET A 12 -21.48 -20.92 28.60
N VAL A 13 -21.68 -19.69 28.11
CA VAL A 13 -22.56 -19.27 27.00
C VAL A 13 -24.07 -19.13 27.29
N SER A 14 -24.49 -18.16 28.10
CA SER A 14 -25.91 -17.76 28.21
C SER A 14 -26.17 -16.25 28.15
N GLY A 15 -25.42 -15.52 27.31
CA GLY A 15 -25.70 -14.12 26.99
C GLY A 15 -26.42 -13.98 25.65
N TRP A 16 -27.40 -13.07 25.56
CA TRP A 16 -27.94 -12.63 24.26
C TRP A 16 -26.81 -12.03 23.41
N LEU A 17 -26.53 -12.62 22.25
CA LEU A 17 -25.52 -12.10 21.32
C LEU A 17 -26.07 -10.90 20.55
N THR A 18 -25.29 -9.82 20.48
CA THR A 18 -25.69 -8.65 19.70
C THR A 18 -25.56 -8.92 18.20
N ALA A 19 -26.25 -8.11 17.36
CA ALA A 19 -26.10 -8.17 15.91
C ALA A 19 -24.65 -8.00 15.43
N MET A 20 -23.80 -7.32 16.22
CA MET A 20 -22.38 -7.13 15.92
C MET A 20 -21.56 -8.41 16.15
N ASP A 21 -21.98 -9.26 17.09
CA ASP A 21 -21.23 -10.44 17.52
C ASP A 21 -21.62 -11.69 16.72
N TYR A 22 -22.91 -11.88 16.41
CA TYR A 22 -23.35 -13.06 15.67
C TYR A 22 -23.16 -12.92 14.15
N THR A 23 -23.20 -11.71 13.57
CA THR A 23 -23.08 -11.55 12.10
C THR A 23 -21.72 -11.96 11.51
N PRO A 24 -20.56 -11.69 12.15
CA PRO A 24 -19.27 -12.20 11.70
C PRO A 24 -19.22 -13.73 11.76
N THR A 25 -19.73 -14.32 12.85
CA THR A 25 -19.78 -15.77 13.05
C THR A 25 -20.61 -16.45 11.97
N TYR A 26 -21.84 -15.99 11.70
CA TYR A 26 -22.64 -16.53 10.61
C TYR A 26 -22.03 -16.27 9.23
N SER A 27 -21.33 -15.14 9.02
CA SER A 27 -20.59 -14.91 7.78
C SER A 27 -19.45 -15.92 7.59
N ALA A 28 -18.77 -16.30 8.68
CA ALA A 28 -17.73 -17.33 8.66
C ALA A 28 -18.32 -18.71 8.37
N VAL A 29 -19.40 -19.09 9.05
CA VAL A 29 -20.11 -20.36 8.81
C VAL A 29 -20.55 -20.47 7.35
N ILE A 30 -21.17 -19.43 6.77
CA ILE A 30 -21.56 -19.42 5.36
C ILE A 30 -20.36 -19.57 4.42
N LYS A 31 -19.21 -18.94 4.74
CA LYS A 31 -17.99 -19.10 3.94
C LYS A 31 -17.46 -20.54 4.01
N VAL A 32 -17.37 -21.12 5.21
CA VAL A 32 -16.94 -22.51 5.41
C VAL A 32 -17.88 -23.46 4.67
N ALA A 33 -19.20 -23.27 4.79
CA ALA A 33 -20.21 -24.04 4.07
C ALA A 33 -20.01 -23.99 2.54
N ARG A 34 -19.68 -22.82 1.97
CA ARG A 34 -19.34 -22.70 0.54
C ARG A 34 -18.10 -23.50 0.16
N TYR A 35 -17.06 -23.48 0.98
CA TYR A 35 -15.85 -24.29 0.75
C TYR A 35 -16.16 -25.78 0.84
N LEU A 36 -16.98 -26.21 1.81
CA LEU A 36 -17.41 -27.60 1.95
C LEU A 36 -18.22 -28.07 0.73
N VAL A 37 -19.14 -27.24 0.22
CA VAL A 37 -19.87 -27.54 -1.02
C VAL A 37 -18.92 -27.73 -2.19
N LEU A 38 -17.96 -26.83 -2.37
CA LEU A 38 -16.97 -26.93 -3.44
C LEU A 38 -16.10 -28.19 -3.29
N TYR A 39 -15.60 -28.44 -2.08
CA TYR A 39 -14.74 -29.57 -1.76
C TYR A 39 -15.48 -30.90 -1.99
N GLN A 40 -16.72 -31.02 -1.50
CA GLN A 40 -17.55 -32.19 -1.72
C GLN A 40 -17.88 -32.37 -3.22
N SER A 41 -18.11 -31.28 -3.96
CA SER A 41 -18.30 -31.37 -5.41
C SER A 41 -17.07 -31.87 -6.16
N ILE A 42 -15.87 -31.49 -5.72
CA ILE A 42 -14.61 -31.98 -6.29
C ILE A 42 -14.45 -33.47 -5.99
N LEU A 43 -14.65 -33.89 -4.73
CA LEU A 43 -14.58 -35.31 -4.36
C LEU A 43 -15.60 -36.14 -5.13
N GLU A 44 -16.84 -35.68 -5.24
CA GLU A 44 -17.89 -36.39 -5.99
C GLU A 44 -17.52 -36.54 -7.48
N ARG A 45 -16.95 -35.50 -8.09
CA ARG A 45 -16.48 -35.58 -9.48
C ARG A 45 -15.30 -36.55 -9.61
N SER A 46 -14.33 -36.49 -8.71
CA SER A 46 -13.18 -37.40 -8.71
C SER A 46 -13.61 -38.85 -8.57
N ASP A 47 -14.59 -39.15 -7.72
CA ASP A 47 -15.17 -40.48 -7.59
C ASP A 47 -15.89 -40.93 -8.88
N GLN A 48 -16.64 -40.03 -9.53
CA GLN A 48 -17.30 -40.34 -10.81
C GLN A 48 -16.28 -40.66 -11.91
N VAL A 49 -15.25 -39.83 -12.06
CA VAL A 49 -14.17 -40.05 -13.04
C VAL A 49 -13.45 -41.37 -12.72
N GLY A 50 -13.11 -41.62 -11.45
CA GLY A 50 -12.46 -42.87 -11.03
C GLY A 50 -13.29 -44.12 -11.32
N ARG A 51 -14.62 -44.06 -11.21
CA ARG A 51 -15.50 -45.18 -11.61
C ARG A 51 -15.55 -45.38 -13.12
N LEU A 52 -15.61 -44.29 -13.90
CA LEU A 52 -15.64 -44.37 -15.36
C LEU A 52 -14.30 -44.87 -15.92
N GLN A 53 -13.18 -44.49 -15.33
CA GLN A 53 -11.84 -44.98 -15.67
C GLN A 53 -11.67 -46.50 -15.52
N GLN A 54 -12.55 -47.19 -14.81
CA GLN A 54 -12.53 -48.66 -14.75
C GLN A 54 -12.92 -49.32 -16.08
N VAL A 55 -13.62 -48.59 -16.95
CA VAL A 55 -14.20 -49.14 -18.20
C VAL A 55 -13.86 -48.31 -19.45
N MET A 56 -13.21 -47.15 -19.31
CA MET A 56 -12.79 -46.30 -20.43
C MET A 56 -11.51 -45.52 -20.13
N SER A 57 -10.95 -44.84 -21.13
CA SER A 57 -9.74 -44.02 -20.97
C SER A 57 -9.97 -42.82 -20.05
N GLU A 58 -8.90 -42.24 -19.52
CA GLU A 58 -8.96 -41.07 -18.62
C GLU A 58 -9.63 -39.86 -19.29
N GLU A 59 -9.33 -39.62 -20.56
CA GLU A 59 -9.88 -38.49 -21.33
C GLU A 59 -11.38 -38.68 -21.61
N GLU A 60 -11.80 -39.90 -21.99
CA GLU A 60 -13.21 -40.25 -22.19
C GLU A 60 -14.01 -40.23 -20.88
N ALA A 61 -13.39 -40.62 -19.77
CA ALA A 61 -14.00 -40.58 -18.44
C ALA A 61 -14.21 -39.15 -17.96
N ASP A 62 -13.25 -38.25 -18.22
CA ASP A 62 -13.36 -36.84 -17.83
C ASP A 62 -14.43 -36.08 -18.63
N GLU A 63 -14.57 -36.38 -19.93
CA GLU A 63 -15.61 -35.83 -20.80
C GLU A 63 -17.03 -36.33 -20.46
N LYS A 64 -17.17 -37.62 -20.10
CA LYS A 64 -18.48 -38.19 -19.73
C LYS A 64 -18.90 -37.88 -18.30
N ALA A 65 -17.96 -37.59 -17.39
CA ALA A 65 -18.27 -37.24 -16.01
C ALA A 65 -19.10 -35.93 -15.94
N GLU A 66 -19.93 -35.81 -14.91
CA GLU A 66 -20.73 -34.61 -14.74
C GLU A 66 -19.82 -33.39 -14.53
N GLY A 67 -20.02 -32.35 -15.33
CA GLY A 67 -19.24 -31.12 -15.21
C GLY A 67 -19.35 -30.50 -13.81
N LEU A 68 -18.22 -30.07 -13.25
CA LEU A 68 -18.13 -29.56 -11.87
C LEU A 68 -19.16 -28.46 -11.56
N PHE A 69 -19.44 -27.60 -12.54
CA PHE A 69 -20.46 -26.55 -12.41
C PHE A 69 -21.86 -27.10 -12.09
N ARG A 70 -22.27 -28.21 -12.71
CA ARG A 70 -23.60 -28.81 -12.50
C ARG A 70 -23.70 -29.41 -11.10
N ILE A 71 -22.67 -30.15 -10.67
CA ILE A 71 -22.57 -30.73 -9.33
C ILE A 71 -22.64 -29.61 -8.26
N VAL A 72 -21.85 -28.56 -8.42
CA VAL A 72 -21.84 -27.40 -7.51
C VAL A 72 -23.21 -26.72 -7.51
N ARG A 73 -23.80 -26.43 -8.67
CA ARG A 73 -25.10 -25.76 -8.78
C ARG A 73 -26.21 -26.53 -8.06
N ARG A 74 -26.24 -27.87 -8.21
CA ARG A 74 -27.19 -28.75 -7.52
C ARG A 74 -27.03 -28.68 -6.00
N LYS A 75 -25.80 -28.82 -5.49
CA LYS A 75 -25.54 -28.72 -4.03
C LYS A 75 -25.84 -27.33 -3.48
N VAL A 76 -25.53 -26.27 -4.23
CA VAL A 76 -25.87 -24.89 -3.84
C VAL A 76 -27.39 -24.72 -3.71
N ARG A 77 -28.18 -25.25 -4.67
CA ARG A 77 -29.65 -25.20 -4.62
C ARG A 77 -30.26 -26.08 -3.51
N GLY A 78 -29.61 -27.18 -3.15
CA GLY A 78 -30.10 -28.04 -2.07
C GLY A 78 -29.75 -27.54 -0.67
N PHE A 79 -28.61 -26.87 -0.50
CA PHE A 79 -28.05 -26.57 0.83
C PHE A 79 -27.80 -25.08 1.10
N MET A 80 -27.47 -24.28 0.07
CA MET A 80 -26.98 -22.90 0.23
C MET A 80 -28.00 -21.81 -0.14
N THR A 81 -29.19 -22.18 -0.60
CA THR A 81 -30.25 -21.23 -0.99
C THR A 81 -31.25 -21.00 0.13
N ARG A 82 -31.94 -19.86 0.08
CA ARG A 82 -33.14 -19.63 0.89
C ARG A 82 -34.26 -20.55 0.39
N THR A 83 -35.22 -20.88 1.25
CA THR A 83 -36.41 -21.66 0.88
C THR A 83 -37.06 -21.06 -0.37
N SER A 84 -37.53 -21.91 -1.29
CA SER A 84 -38.03 -21.55 -2.63
C SER A 84 -39.31 -20.71 -2.63
N GLY A 85 -39.87 -20.37 -1.47
CA GLY A 85 -41.18 -19.70 -1.37
C GLY A 85 -42.37 -20.61 -1.73
N GLU A 86 -42.11 -21.90 -2.00
CA GLU A 86 -43.13 -22.93 -2.16
C GLU A 86 -43.76 -23.26 -0.80
N GLU A 87 -45.07 -23.51 -0.76
CA GLU A 87 -45.84 -23.74 0.48
C GLU A 87 -45.30 -24.93 1.32
N ASP A 88 -44.69 -25.92 0.66
CA ASP A 88 -44.19 -27.14 1.29
C ASP A 88 -42.68 -27.09 1.64
N ALA A 89 -42.01 -25.96 1.43
CA ALA A 89 -40.56 -25.87 1.60
C ALA A 89 -40.14 -25.74 3.08
N GLU A 90 -39.57 -26.81 3.64
CA GLU A 90 -39.05 -26.79 5.02
C GLU A 90 -37.81 -25.88 5.16
N PRO A 91 -37.76 -25.02 6.20
CA PRO A 91 -36.61 -24.15 6.44
C PRO A 91 -35.39 -24.95 6.89
N THR A 92 -34.33 -24.94 6.08
CA THR A 92 -33.04 -25.55 6.45
C THR A 92 -32.29 -24.72 7.51
N PRO A 93 -31.37 -25.33 8.28
CA PRO A 93 -30.48 -24.57 9.18
C PRO A 93 -29.71 -23.47 8.44
N MET A 94 -29.33 -23.71 7.19
CA MET A 94 -28.68 -22.70 6.34
C MET A 94 -29.61 -21.55 5.98
N ASN A 95 -30.89 -21.81 5.72
CA ASN A 95 -31.90 -20.77 5.51
C ASN A 95 -32.00 -19.84 6.73
N TRP A 96 -32.06 -20.42 7.93
CA TRP A 96 -32.08 -19.65 9.18
C TRP A 96 -30.80 -18.81 9.34
N ILE A 97 -29.61 -19.40 9.17
CA ILE A 97 -28.33 -18.67 9.27
C ILE A 97 -28.25 -17.50 8.28
N ILE A 98 -28.67 -17.72 7.03
CA ILE A 98 -28.67 -16.67 6.00
C ILE A 98 -29.63 -15.54 6.36
N ASN A 99 -30.84 -15.86 6.83
CA ASN A 99 -31.85 -14.88 7.19
C ASN A 99 -31.44 -14.08 8.43
N THR A 100 -31.01 -14.74 9.51
CA THR A 100 -30.54 -14.11 10.74
C THR A 100 -29.33 -13.21 10.47
N ARG A 101 -28.38 -13.66 9.63
CA ARG A 101 -27.26 -12.82 9.18
C ARG A 101 -27.73 -11.61 8.39
N THR A 102 -28.69 -11.77 7.48
CA THR A 102 -29.19 -10.66 6.65
C THR A 102 -29.88 -9.62 7.51
N TYR A 103 -30.71 -10.06 8.45
CA TYR A 103 -31.35 -9.19 9.43
C TYR A 103 -30.33 -8.45 10.30
N GLY A 104 -29.34 -9.16 10.86
CA GLY A 104 -28.27 -8.53 11.64
C GLY A 104 -27.41 -7.56 10.83
N LEU A 105 -27.17 -7.84 9.54
CA LEU A 105 -26.50 -6.90 8.65
C LEU A 105 -27.35 -5.65 8.41
N ARG A 106 -28.67 -5.77 8.25
CA ARG A 106 -29.57 -4.62 8.12
C ARG A 106 -29.46 -3.74 9.37
N ILE A 107 -29.63 -4.32 10.56
CA ILE A 107 -29.45 -3.60 11.84
C ILE A 107 -28.09 -2.88 11.86
N ARG A 108 -27.01 -3.57 11.49
CA ARG A 108 -25.66 -3.00 11.50
C ARG A 108 -25.47 -1.83 10.53
N TYR A 109 -26.18 -1.81 9.40
CA TYR A 109 -26.08 -0.74 8.41
C TYR A 109 -27.06 0.41 8.67
N THR A 110 -28.15 0.18 9.41
CA THR A 110 -29.17 1.19 9.72
C THR A 110 -29.06 1.76 11.13
N THR A 111 -28.30 1.13 12.02
CA THR A 111 -28.07 1.61 13.39
C THR A 111 -26.74 2.37 13.41
N PRO A 112 -26.71 3.62 13.92
CA PRO A 112 -25.45 4.31 14.18
C PRO A 112 -24.51 3.43 15.01
N GLY A 113 -23.28 3.24 14.54
CA GLY A 113 -22.28 2.43 15.25
C GLY A 113 -21.90 3.06 16.60
N SER A 114 -21.21 2.28 17.45
CA SER A 114 -20.64 2.83 18.69
C SER A 114 -19.64 3.95 18.38
N GLU A 115 -19.59 4.97 19.25
CA GLU A 115 -18.69 6.12 19.11
C GLU A 115 -17.23 5.67 19.03
N THR A 116 -16.62 5.80 17.86
CA THR A 116 -15.21 5.41 17.63
C THR A 116 -14.25 6.59 17.67
N ILE A 117 -14.73 7.80 17.39
CA ILE A 117 -13.90 9.01 17.25
C ILE A 117 -14.50 10.12 18.08
N ASP A 118 -13.67 10.72 18.94
CA ASP A 118 -13.96 11.95 19.67
C ASP A 118 -12.93 13.03 19.30
N TRP A 119 -13.27 14.29 19.54
CA TRP A 119 -12.47 15.45 19.18
C TRP A 119 -12.30 16.42 20.34
N ARG A 120 -11.06 16.82 20.63
CA ARG A 120 -10.73 17.89 21.59
C ARG A 120 -9.85 18.94 20.93
N GLY A 121 -10.43 20.07 20.51
CA GLY A 121 -9.70 21.03 19.68
C GLY A 121 -9.25 20.36 18.38
N ASP A 122 -7.97 20.42 18.03
CA ASP A 122 -7.39 19.73 16.86
C ASP A 122 -6.88 18.31 17.17
N GLN A 123 -7.18 17.77 18.35
CA GLN A 123 -6.81 16.43 18.76
C GLN A 123 -7.91 15.43 18.40
N ILE A 124 -7.54 14.39 17.65
CA ILE A 124 -8.40 13.23 17.38
C ILE A 124 -8.17 12.16 18.46
N ILE A 125 -9.27 11.61 18.97
CA ILE A 125 -9.28 10.58 20.00
C ILE A 125 -9.90 9.32 19.41
N HIS A 126 -9.16 8.21 19.41
CA HIS A 126 -9.66 6.90 18.99
C HIS A 126 -9.12 5.84 19.95
N GLY A 127 -9.98 5.38 20.87
CA GLY A 127 -9.59 4.49 21.96
C GLY A 127 -8.55 5.15 22.88
N ARG A 128 -7.34 4.58 22.94
CA ARG A 128 -6.23 5.13 23.75
C ARG A 128 -5.37 6.15 23.01
N ILE A 129 -5.53 6.27 21.69
CA ILE A 129 -4.74 7.17 20.84
C ILE A 129 -5.32 8.57 20.97
N ARG A 130 -4.47 9.55 21.28
CA ARG A 130 -4.84 10.96 21.44
C ARG A 130 -3.83 11.83 20.71
N ILE A 131 -4.00 11.99 19.41
CA ILE A 131 -3.00 12.62 18.55
C ILE A 131 -3.54 13.89 17.92
N ARG A 132 -2.72 14.94 17.87
CA ARG A 132 -3.06 16.22 17.22
C ARG A 132 -2.78 16.17 15.74
N MET A 133 -3.51 16.97 14.96
CA MET A 133 -3.27 17.07 13.51
C MET A 133 -1.84 17.54 13.18
N GLY A 134 -1.25 18.38 14.03
CA GLY A 134 0.16 18.78 13.91
C GLY A 134 1.11 17.61 14.08
N GLU A 135 0.89 16.76 15.08
CA GLU A 135 1.74 15.58 15.36
C GLU A 135 1.67 14.55 14.23
N ILE A 136 0.51 14.38 13.59
CA ILE A 136 0.40 13.54 12.38
C ILE A 136 1.19 14.16 11.23
N ALA A 137 1.10 15.47 11.02
CA ALA A 137 1.85 16.16 9.97
C ALA A 137 3.37 16.03 10.22
N ASP A 138 3.83 16.33 11.42
CA ASP A 138 5.24 16.23 11.81
C ASP A 138 5.77 14.80 11.63
N MET A 139 4.98 13.79 12.03
CA MET A 139 5.31 12.39 11.79
C MET A 139 5.51 12.08 10.30
N LEU A 140 4.62 12.57 9.43
CA LEU A 140 4.72 12.32 7.99
C LEU A 140 5.90 13.06 7.36
N HIS A 141 6.18 14.30 7.77
CA HIS A 141 7.35 15.05 7.32
C HIS A 141 8.67 14.41 7.77
N ASN A 142 8.75 13.97 9.02
CA ASN A 142 9.91 13.26 9.53
C ASN A 142 10.13 11.92 8.79
N LEU A 143 9.04 11.21 8.45
CA LEU A 143 9.12 9.99 7.66
C LEU A 143 9.60 10.26 6.22
N VAL A 144 9.23 11.38 5.60
CA VAL A 144 9.79 11.81 4.30
C VAL A 144 11.28 12.12 4.42
N GLY A 145 11.71 12.83 5.47
CA GLY A 145 13.12 13.09 5.74
C GLY A 145 13.93 11.79 5.84
N ARG A 146 13.43 10.81 6.61
CA ARG A 146 14.05 9.49 6.69
C ARG A 146 14.07 8.74 5.37
N ALA A 147 12.98 8.78 4.60
CA ALA A 147 12.93 8.13 3.29
C ALA A 147 13.95 8.74 2.31
N ARG A 148 14.19 10.05 2.39
CA ARG A 148 15.26 10.73 1.63
C ARG A 148 16.64 10.22 2.03
N GLU A 149 16.92 10.12 3.34
CA GLU A 149 18.19 9.59 3.84
C GLU A 149 18.41 8.14 3.37
N THR A 150 17.41 7.26 3.52
CA THR A 150 17.49 5.88 3.05
C THR A 150 17.69 5.82 1.53
N LEU A 151 17.01 6.66 0.74
CA LEU A 151 17.21 6.73 -0.70
C LEU A 151 18.61 7.23 -1.06
N SER A 152 19.18 8.18 -0.31
CA SER A 152 20.55 8.67 -0.53
C SER A 152 21.59 7.56 -0.33
N ARG A 153 21.39 6.69 0.68
CA ARG A 153 22.24 5.48 0.84
C ARG A 153 22.09 4.53 -0.35
N LEU A 154 20.85 4.23 -0.74
CA LEU A 154 20.54 3.34 -1.85
C LEU A 154 21.06 3.84 -3.20
N THR A 155 21.17 5.16 -3.38
CA THR A 155 21.68 5.79 -4.60
C THR A 155 23.17 6.11 -4.54
N MET A 156 23.86 5.76 -3.45
CA MET A 156 25.29 6.02 -3.22
C MET A 156 25.66 7.52 -3.22
N THR A 157 24.73 8.37 -2.80
CA THR A 157 24.89 9.84 -2.74
C THR A 157 25.19 10.37 -1.33
N GLU A 158 25.31 9.48 -0.35
CA GLU A 158 25.69 9.83 1.02
C GLU A 158 27.13 10.36 1.14
N GLY A 159 27.37 11.24 2.11
CA GLY A 159 28.71 11.72 2.48
C GLY A 159 29.20 13.00 1.78
N GLY A 160 28.42 13.58 0.86
CA GLY A 160 28.73 14.85 0.20
C GLY A 160 28.50 16.10 1.06
N GLY A 161 28.97 16.14 2.31
CA GLY A 161 29.13 17.34 3.14
C GLY A 161 27.98 18.36 3.27
N ALA A 162 26.75 18.04 2.88
CA ALA A 162 25.71 19.05 2.72
C ALA A 162 24.32 18.49 3.07
N GLY A 163 23.52 19.33 3.74
CA GLY A 163 22.25 18.96 4.36
C GLY A 163 21.12 18.59 3.38
N GLU A 164 19.90 18.50 3.91
CA GLU A 164 18.70 17.99 3.22
C GLU A 164 18.45 18.56 1.81
N PHE A 165 18.83 19.82 1.56
CA PHE A 165 18.63 20.51 0.28
C PHE A 165 19.54 20.01 -0.86
N THR A 166 20.70 19.42 -0.56
CA THR A 166 21.67 18.98 -1.58
C THR A 166 21.55 17.51 -1.99
N ALA A 167 20.92 16.67 -1.16
CA ALA A 167 20.66 15.26 -1.51
C ALA A 167 19.77 15.16 -2.77
N ARG A 168 18.79 16.06 -2.90
CA ARG A 168 17.95 16.20 -4.11
C ARG A 168 18.74 16.70 -5.31
N GLY A 169 19.70 17.61 -5.11
CA GLY A 169 20.54 18.15 -6.18
C GLY A 169 21.55 17.16 -6.74
N ALA A 170 21.86 16.08 -6.01
CA ALA A 170 22.78 15.03 -6.47
C ALA A 170 22.11 13.99 -7.38
N LEU A 171 20.77 13.90 -7.38
CA LEU A 171 20.03 12.94 -8.19
C LEU A 171 19.60 13.52 -9.54
N PRO A 172 19.40 12.68 -10.57
CA PRO A 172 18.87 13.13 -11.85
C PRO A 172 17.50 13.82 -11.70
N VAL A 173 17.36 14.96 -12.38
CA VAL A 173 16.13 15.76 -12.39
C VAL A 173 15.01 15.02 -13.13
N ILE A 174 13.82 15.02 -12.54
CA ILE A 174 12.60 14.46 -13.14
C ILE A 174 11.82 15.62 -13.80
N PRO A 175 11.65 15.64 -15.14
CA PRO A 175 10.96 16.73 -15.83
C PRO A 175 9.43 16.54 -15.78
N TRP A 176 8.82 16.76 -14.62
CA TRP A 176 7.42 16.42 -14.33
C TRP A 176 6.38 16.90 -15.35
N SER A 177 6.56 18.10 -15.91
CA SER A 177 5.66 18.68 -16.92
C SER A 177 5.80 18.06 -18.31
N GLN A 178 6.87 17.31 -18.57
CA GLN A 178 7.19 16.71 -19.86
C GLN A 178 7.05 15.18 -19.86
N ILE A 179 6.69 14.57 -18.72
CA ILE A 179 6.55 13.12 -18.65
C ILE A 179 5.33 12.68 -19.46
N GLU A 180 5.58 11.86 -20.47
CA GLU A 180 4.52 11.22 -21.24
C GLU A 180 4.14 9.88 -20.60
N ASP A 181 2.86 9.71 -20.26
CA ASP A 181 2.33 8.45 -19.76
C ASP A 181 1.00 8.10 -20.42
N GLN A 182 0.95 6.98 -21.14
CA GLN A 182 -0.24 6.50 -21.84
C GLN A 182 -0.95 5.46 -20.97
N HIS A 183 -2.10 5.82 -20.41
CA HIS A 183 -2.80 5.06 -19.38
C HIS A 183 -3.60 3.89 -19.94
N GLY A 184 -4.07 4.02 -21.19
CA GLY A 184 -4.82 3.02 -21.95
C GLY A 184 -3.96 2.11 -22.81
N GLU A 185 -2.65 2.33 -22.82
CA GLU A 185 -1.74 1.40 -23.47
C GLU A 185 -1.79 0.06 -22.73
N SER A 186 -1.95 -1.02 -23.49
CA SER A 186 -2.08 -2.40 -23.01
C SER A 186 -0.91 -3.28 -23.43
N ILE A 187 0.01 -2.76 -24.25
CA ILE A 187 1.28 -3.41 -24.59
C ILE A 187 1.97 -3.90 -23.31
N ILE A 188 2.41 -5.15 -23.35
CA ILE A 188 3.16 -5.78 -22.26
C ILE A 188 4.40 -4.95 -21.95
N ASP A 189 4.78 -4.87 -20.69
CA ASP A 189 5.94 -4.12 -20.22
C ASP A 189 5.85 -2.59 -20.34
N HIS A 190 4.74 -2.04 -20.84
CA HIS A 190 4.58 -0.59 -20.93
C HIS A 190 4.45 0.08 -19.55
N SER A 191 5.14 1.21 -19.39
CA SER A 191 5.08 2.16 -18.26
C SER A 191 5.72 3.49 -18.67
N PHE A 192 5.50 4.59 -17.93
CA PHE A 192 6.20 5.86 -18.22
C PHE A 192 7.74 5.74 -18.19
N LEU A 193 8.30 4.86 -17.36
CA LEU A 193 9.75 4.57 -17.33
C LEU A 193 10.25 3.75 -18.51
N ARG A 194 9.35 3.25 -19.36
CA ARG A 194 9.65 2.45 -20.56
C ARG A 194 9.00 3.05 -21.80
N ASN A 195 8.48 4.28 -21.70
CA ASN A 195 7.91 5.00 -22.81
C ASN A 195 9.03 5.65 -23.64
N ALA A 196 9.01 5.45 -24.96
CA ALA A 196 10.00 6.00 -25.88
C ALA A 196 10.07 7.54 -25.81
N GLY A 197 8.93 8.23 -25.60
CA GLY A 197 8.89 9.69 -25.46
C GLY A 197 9.68 10.21 -24.25
N ASN A 198 9.91 9.37 -23.24
CA ASN A 198 10.66 9.71 -22.03
C ASN A 198 12.16 9.36 -22.10
N ALA A 199 12.63 8.73 -23.18
CA ALA A 199 13.99 8.18 -23.27
C ALA A 199 15.09 9.22 -23.02
N GLY A 200 14.87 10.48 -23.43
CA GLY A 200 15.83 11.57 -23.29
C GLY A 200 16.24 11.83 -21.83
N TRP A 201 15.27 12.01 -20.92
CA TRP A 201 15.57 12.27 -19.51
C TRP A 201 15.90 10.98 -18.74
N LEU A 202 15.33 9.84 -19.15
CA LEU A 202 15.60 8.54 -18.53
C LEU A 202 17.07 8.11 -18.66
N ALA A 203 17.75 8.55 -19.72
CA ALA A 203 19.16 8.20 -19.98
C ALA A 203 20.11 8.60 -18.84
N ALA A 204 19.80 9.68 -18.12
CA ALA A 204 20.63 10.17 -17.01
C ALA A 204 20.68 9.19 -15.82
N GLY A 205 19.64 8.37 -15.63
CA GLY A 205 19.55 7.39 -14.55
C GLY A 205 19.97 5.98 -14.92
N ASN A 206 20.29 5.72 -16.19
CA ASN A 206 20.71 4.39 -16.64
C ASN A 206 21.98 3.97 -15.91
N ASP A 207 21.93 2.80 -15.27
CA ASP A 207 23.02 2.20 -14.50
C ASP A 207 23.57 3.14 -13.40
N TRP A 208 22.72 4.01 -12.85
CA TRP A 208 23.12 5.03 -11.87
C TRP A 208 23.90 4.46 -10.69
N VAL A 209 23.32 3.50 -9.96
CA VAL A 209 23.93 2.97 -8.72
C VAL A 209 25.28 2.33 -8.98
N ILE A 210 25.40 1.52 -10.05
CA ILE A 210 26.67 0.87 -10.38
C ILE A 210 27.72 1.89 -10.85
N LYS A 211 27.33 2.92 -11.61
CA LYS A 211 28.24 4.02 -11.98
C LYS A 211 28.77 4.73 -10.73
N MET A 212 27.90 4.99 -9.75
CA MET A 212 28.31 5.61 -8.49
C MET A 212 29.27 4.73 -7.70
N ILE A 213 28.99 3.41 -7.60
CA ILE A 213 29.89 2.44 -6.96
C ILE A 213 31.27 2.43 -7.63
N ILE A 214 31.31 2.40 -8.96
CA ILE A 214 32.57 2.34 -9.72
C ILE A 214 33.36 3.66 -9.63
N SER A 215 32.67 4.80 -9.65
CA SER A 215 33.31 6.11 -9.65
C SER A 215 33.95 6.51 -8.32
N ARG A 216 33.58 5.85 -7.22
CA ARG A 216 33.94 6.22 -5.85
C ARG A 216 34.84 5.15 -5.23
N PRO A 217 36.11 5.43 -4.89
CA PRO A 217 37.02 4.43 -4.34
C PRO A 217 36.54 3.80 -3.02
N ASP A 218 35.91 4.59 -2.16
CA ASP A 218 35.32 4.11 -0.90
C ASP A 218 34.19 3.11 -1.15
N LYS A 219 33.31 3.41 -2.10
CA LYS A 219 32.19 2.53 -2.48
C LYS A 219 32.63 1.32 -3.27
N TRP A 220 33.64 1.46 -4.12
CA TRP A 220 34.27 0.32 -4.80
C TRP A 220 34.81 -0.69 -3.79
N ALA A 221 35.58 -0.23 -2.80
CA ALA A 221 36.13 -1.09 -1.76
C ALA A 221 35.03 -1.74 -0.89
N GLU A 222 33.92 -1.04 -0.64
CA GLU A 222 32.78 -1.58 0.10
C GLU A 222 32.02 -2.67 -0.69
N TRP A 223 31.86 -2.49 -2.00
CA TRP A 223 30.99 -3.34 -2.82
C TRP A 223 31.69 -4.46 -3.58
N MET A 224 32.92 -4.24 -4.06
CA MET A 224 33.58 -5.15 -4.99
C MET A 224 34.54 -6.11 -4.29
N VAL A 225 34.51 -7.38 -4.66
CA VAL A 225 35.50 -8.36 -4.16
C VAL A 225 36.86 -8.09 -4.82
N GLU A 226 37.97 -8.35 -4.10
CA GLU A 226 39.31 -8.25 -4.68
C GLU A 226 39.45 -9.10 -5.95
N GLY A 227 40.10 -8.52 -6.96
CA GLY A 227 40.28 -9.14 -8.27
C GLY A 227 39.03 -9.15 -9.16
N ALA A 228 37.94 -8.44 -8.80
CA ALA A 228 36.75 -8.29 -9.65
C ALA A 228 37.04 -7.69 -11.04
N GLU A 229 38.17 -7.00 -11.18
CA GLU A 229 38.66 -6.35 -12.40
C GLU A 229 39.05 -7.37 -13.49
N ASN A 230 39.53 -8.55 -13.08
CA ASN A 230 40.09 -9.59 -13.94
C ASN A 230 39.22 -10.85 -14.02
N ASN A 231 37.98 -10.78 -13.51
CA ASN A 231 37.22 -11.98 -13.16
C ASN A 231 36.22 -12.39 -14.25
N GLU A 232 36.70 -13.17 -15.22
CA GLU A 232 35.87 -13.79 -16.26
C GLU A 232 34.99 -14.95 -15.72
N TYR A 233 35.25 -15.43 -14.48
CA TYR A 233 34.70 -16.69 -13.94
C TYR A 233 33.99 -16.63 -12.58
N ARG A 234 33.85 -15.47 -11.90
CA ARG A 234 33.00 -15.37 -10.69
C ARG A 234 31.52 -15.20 -11.03
N GLU A 235 30.63 -15.91 -10.33
CA GLU A 235 29.17 -15.84 -10.54
C GLU A 235 28.58 -14.45 -10.23
N HIS A 236 29.19 -13.66 -9.32
CA HIS A 236 28.91 -12.23 -9.14
C HIS A 236 30.10 -11.43 -8.55
N PRO A 237 30.24 -10.12 -8.89
CA PRO A 237 31.37 -9.29 -8.43
C PRO A 237 31.19 -8.64 -7.05
N TYR A 238 30.01 -8.80 -6.42
CA TYR A 238 29.62 -8.06 -5.22
C TYR A 238 29.94 -8.80 -3.92
N ARG A 239 30.36 -8.07 -2.88
CA ARG A 239 30.56 -8.58 -1.51
C ARG A 239 29.23 -8.90 -0.83
N GLY A 240 29.17 -10.02 -0.10
CA GLY A 240 27.97 -10.47 0.63
C GLY A 240 27.47 -9.45 1.66
N ALA A 241 28.38 -8.83 2.43
CA ALA A 241 28.03 -7.81 3.43
C ALA A 241 27.31 -6.59 2.81
N ALA A 242 27.81 -6.09 1.67
CA ALA A 242 27.20 -4.96 0.95
C ALA A 242 25.81 -5.33 0.41
N ILE A 243 25.64 -6.53 -0.15
CA ILE A 243 24.34 -7.04 -0.60
C ILE A 243 23.35 -7.10 0.57
N ARG A 244 23.75 -7.64 1.72
CA ARG A 244 22.91 -7.75 2.92
C ARG A 244 22.46 -6.38 3.42
N GLN A 245 23.38 -5.43 3.50
CA GLN A 245 23.08 -4.07 3.94
C GLN A 245 22.12 -3.37 2.96
N TYR A 246 22.42 -3.43 1.66
CA TYR A 246 21.57 -2.83 0.64
C TYR A 246 20.16 -3.42 0.62
N ALA A 247 20.03 -4.74 0.79
CA ALA A 247 18.72 -5.38 0.90
C ALA A 247 17.92 -4.90 2.12
N ARG A 248 18.57 -4.69 3.28
CA ARG A 248 17.92 -4.10 4.46
C ARG A 248 17.45 -2.68 4.19
N ASP A 249 18.29 -1.85 3.56
CA ASP A 249 17.96 -0.48 3.19
C ASP A 249 16.79 -0.44 2.18
N VAL A 250 16.73 -1.35 1.20
CA VAL A 250 15.61 -1.46 0.26
C VAL A 250 14.31 -1.79 1.01
N GLU A 251 14.34 -2.76 1.92
CA GLU A 251 13.13 -3.15 2.66
C GLU A 251 12.69 -2.07 3.66
N GLN A 252 13.64 -1.34 4.26
CA GLN A 252 13.35 -0.16 5.06
C GLN A 252 12.65 0.92 4.24
N PHE A 253 13.23 1.28 3.09
CA PHE A 253 12.69 2.29 2.18
C PHE A 253 11.30 1.92 1.68
N ARG A 254 11.08 0.65 1.31
CA ARG A 254 9.75 0.14 0.93
C ARG A 254 8.74 0.31 2.08
N GLY A 255 9.15 0.06 3.33
CA GLY A 255 8.35 0.37 4.52
C GLY A 255 7.94 1.84 4.63
N GLU A 256 8.91 2.73 4.43
CA GLU A 256 8.72 4.19 4.52
C GLU A 256 7.76 4.68 3.43
N ILE A 257 8.01 4.30 2.17
CA ILE A 257 7.16 4.67 1.04
C ILE A 257 5.77 4.07 1.14
N PHE A 258 5.63 2.84 1.64
CA PHE A 258 4.32 2.24 1.84
C PHE A 258 3.45 3.12 2.75
N MET A 259 3.98 3.52 3.91
CA MET A 259 3.24 4.32 4.87
C MET A 259 2.93 5.71 4.32
N LEU A 260 3.91 6.35 3.65
CA LEU A 260 3.71 7.65 2.98
C LEU A 260 2.60 7.57 1.93
N MET A 261 2.65 6.61 1.00
CA MET A 261 1.59 6.42 0.00
C MET A 261 0.23 6.13 0.64
N HIS A 262 0.19 5.31 1.69
CA HIS A 262 -1.04 4.92 2.36
C HIS A 262 -1.71 6.06 3.15
N MET A 263 -0.91 6.95 3.74
CA MET A 263 -1.40 8.04 4.58
C MET A 263 -1.58 9.36 3.82
N LEU A 264 -0.77 9.63 2.80
CA LEU A 264 -0.84 10.86 2.00
C LEU A 264 -1.66 10.70 0.72
N GLY A 265 -1.90 9.48 0.23
CA GLY A 265 -2.72 9.22 -0.97
C GLY A 265 -4.23 9.49 -0.83
N GLY A 266 -4.65 10.26 0.19
CA GLY A 266 -6.05 10.50 0.55
C GLY A 266 -6.63 9.43 1.48
N GLN A 267 -7.88 9.03 1.23
CA GLN A 267 -8.54 8.01 2.03
C GLN A 267 -7.84 6.64 1.89
N PRO A 268 -7.58 5.92 2.99
CA PRO A 268 -6.72 4.75 2.98
C PRO A 268 -7.25 3.64 2.06
N ALA A 269 -6.39 3.15 1.17
CA ALA A 269 -6.67 1.99 0.32
C ALA A 269 -6.77 0.71 1.17
N ARG A 270 -7.49 -0.32 0.69
CA ARG A 270 -7.45 -1.61 1.41
C ARG A 270 -6.07 -2.22 1.27
N SER A 271 -5.58 -2.84 2.34
CA SER A 271 -4.24 -3.44 2.39
C SER A 271 -3.99 -4.40 1.22
N THR A 272 -4.97 -5.24 0.87
CA THR A 272 -4.85 -6.18 -0.26
C THR A 272 -4.79 -5.49 -1.63
N GLU A 273 -5.37 -4.30 -1.77
CA GLU A 273 -5.39 -3.54 -3.04
C GLU A 273 -4.05 -2.81 -3.24
N ILE A 274 -3.56 -2.11 -2.20
CA ILE A 274 -2.28 -1.37 -2.27
C ILE A 274 -1.07 -2.32 -2.38
N LEU A 275 -1.16 -3.53 -1.82
CA LEU A 275 -0.10 -4.54 -1.96
C LEU A 275 -0.02 -5.15 -3.36
N GLY A 276 -1.08 -5.01 -4.17
CA GLY A 276 -1.17 -5.55 -5.53
C GLY A 276 -0.71 -4.58 -6.63
N LEU A 277 -0.13 -3.42 -6.29
CA LEU A 277 0.23 -2.39 -7.27
C LEU A 277 1.32 -2.87 -8.24
N ARG A 278 1.04 -2.78 -9.54
CA ARG A 278 1.98 -3.04 -10.63
C ARG A 278 2.56 -1.76 -11.19
N MET A 279 3.86 -1.80 -11.51
CA MET A 279 4.64 -0.71 -12.09
C MET A 279 4.60 -0.68 -13.62
N TRP A 280 4.40 -1.83 -14.27
CA TRP A 280 4.27 -1.95 -15.72
C TRP A 280 3.22 -3.00 -16.09
N ASN A 281 2.77 -2.93 -17.34
CA ASN A 281 1.75 -3.82 -17.86
C ASN A 281 2.24 -5.27 -17.91
N THR A 282 1.38 -6.22 -17.59
CA THR A 282 1.72 -7.64 -17.57
C THR A 282 0.72 -8.45 -18.37
N MET A 283 1.13 -9.58 -18.92
CA MET A 283 0.27 -10.44 -19.72
C MET A 283 -0.99 -10.90 -18.95
N ASN A 284 -0.83 -11.32 -17.69
CA ASN A 284 -1.95 -11.85 -16.88
C ASN A 284 -2.67 -10.76 -16.07
N GLY A 285 -1.95 -9.71 -15.65
CA GLY A 285 -2.51 -8.63 -14.84
C GLY A 285 -3.05 -7.46 -15.65
N GLY A 286 -2.85 -7.44 -16.96
CA GLY A 286 -3.24 -6.34 -17.85
C GLY A 286 -2.50 -5.05 -17.51
N VAL A 287 -3.23 -3.95 -17.55
CA VAL A 287 -2.71 -2.60 -17.31
C VAL A 287 -2.14 -2.49 -15.88
N ARG A 288 -1.05 -1.72 -15.77
CA ARG A 288 -0.37 -1.36 -14.51
C ARG A 288 -1.28 -0.55 -13.57
N ASN A 289 -0.77 -0.25 -12.38
CA ASN A 289 -1.49 0.53 -11.37
C ASN A 289 -0.86 1.89 -11.07
N ILE A 290 0.42 2.11 -11.41
CA ILE A 290 1.12 3.37 -11.13
C ILE A 290 1.26 4.16 -12.42
N PHE A 291 0.86 5.43 -12.36
CA PHE A 291 0.82 6.32 -13.51
C PHE A 291 1.24 7.75 -13.17
N ILE A 292 1.60 8.52 -14.18
CA ILE A 292 1.76 9.96 -14.11
C ILE A 292 0.53 10.62 -14.74
N HIS A 293 -0.12 11.50 -14.00
CA HIS A 293 -1.22 12.30 -14.49
C HIS A 293 -1.05 13.74 -14.04
N GLU A 294 -0.96 14.65 -15.00
CA GLU A 294 -0.81 16.09 -14.76
C GLU A 294 0.40 16.42 -13.87
N GLY A 295 1.54 15.82 -14.21
CA GLY A 295 2.78 15.98 -13.48
C GLY A 295 2.77 15.41 -12.06
N MET A 296 1.76 14.62 -11.66
CA MET A 296 1.71 13.96 -10.35
C MET A 296 1.72 12.44 -10.50
N VAL A 297 2.36 11.76 -9.56
CA VAL A 297 2.22 10.31 -9.43
C VAL A 297 0.84 9.98 -8.88
N CYS A 298 0.15 9.06 -9.54
CA CYS A 298 -1.09 8.47 -9.05
C CYS A 298 -1.04 6.95 -9.11
N PHE A 299 -1.73 6.30 -8.18
CA PHE A 299 -1.94 4.87 -8.21
C PHE A 299 -3.43 4.54 -8.22
N VAL A 300 -3.79 3.54 -9.02
CA VAL A 300 -5.17 3.17 -9.32
C VAL A 300 -5.45 1.78 -8.76
N THR A 301 -6.44 1.71 -7.88
CA THR A 301 -6.91 0.45 -7.29
C THR A 301 -8.32 0.16 -7.77
N MET A 302 -8.56 -1.08 -8.18
CA MET A 302 -9.89 -1.57 -8.57
C MET A 302 -10.55 -2.30 -7.39
N TYR A 303 -11.76 -1.86 -7.04
CA TYR A 303 -12.55 -2.47 -6.00
C TYR A 303 -13.71 -3.30 -6.57
N HIS A 304 -13.70 -4.59 -6.27
CA HIS A 304 -14.64 -5.58 -6.81
C HIS A 304 -15.74 -6.03 -5.83
N LYS A 305 -15.89 -5.41 -4.65
CA LYS A 305 -17.00 -5.77 -3.75
C LYS A 305 -18.31 -5.29 -4.36
N GLY A 306 -19.19 -6.25 -4.65
CA GLY A 306 -20.47 -5.99 -5.31
C GLY A 306 -20.44 -6.23 -6.83
N PHE A 307 -19.28 -6.50 -7.44
CA PHE A 307 -19.18 -6.74 -8.90
C PHE A 307 -20.15 -7.84 -9.38
N ARG A 308 -20.28 -8.93 -8.62
CA ARG A 308 -21.23 -10.03 -8.94
C ARG A 308 -22.71 -9.64 -8.83
N GLN A 309 -23.02 -8.53 -8.18
CA GLN A 309 -24.38 -7.99 -8.02
C GLN A 309 -24.65 -6.82 -8.96
N THR A 310 -23.66 -5.96 -9.22
CA THR A 310 -23.85 -4.69 -9.93
C THR A 310 -23.15 -4.59 -11.29
N GLY A 311 -22.32 -5.57 -11.68
CA GLY A 311 -21.53 -5.52 -12.92
C GLY A 311 -20.41 -4.46 -12.95
N ASN A 312 -20.44 -3.48 -12.05
CA ASN A 312 -19.49 -2.35 -12.03
C ASN A 312 -18.30 -2.59 -11.09
N THR A 313 -17.09 -2.39 -11.62
CA THR A 313 -15.85 -2.30 -10.84
C THR A 313 -15.62 -0.85 -10.43
N LYS A 314 -15.45 -0.57 -9.13
CA LYS A 314 -15.17 0.81 -8.68
C LYS A 314 -13.68 1.10 -8.84
N ILE A 315 -13.35 2.08 -9.66
CA ILE A 315 -11.98 2.50 -9.93
C ILE A 315 -11.69 3.71 -9.05
N ILE A 316 -10.60 3.65 -8.28
CA ILE A 316 -10.26 4.73 -7.36
C ILE A 316 -8.82 5.17 -7.62
N HIS A 317 -8.69 6.44 -8.01
CA HIS A 317 -7.41 7.11 -8.21
C HIS A 317 -6.93 7.72 -6.90
N ARG A 318 -5.64 7.59 -6.61
CA ARG A 318 -4.97 8.22 -5.46
C ARG A 318 -3.73 8.92 -5.93
N TYR A 319 -3.63 10.20 -5.66
CA TYR A 319 -2.46 10.99 -6.00
C TYR A 319 -1.59 11.11 -4.76
N VAL A 320 -0.27 11.10 -4.94
CA VAL A 320 0.68 11.35 -3.86
C VAL A 320 1.34 12.72 -4.08
N PRO A 321 1.75 13.43 -3.01
CA PRO A 321 2.37 14.74 -3.17
C PRO A 321 3.76 14.62 -3.81
N ARG A 322 4.25 15.69 -4.46
CA ARG A 322 5.57 15.74 -5.13
C ARG A 322 6.68 15.07 -4.34
N GLU A 323 6.78 15.38 -3.05
CA GLU A 323 7.83 14.92 -2.15
C GLU A 323 7.87 13.39 -2.03
N VAL A 324 6.72 12.73 -2.12
CA VAL A 324 6.60 11.26 -2.13
C VAL A 324 6.71 10.70 -3.55
N GLY A 325 6.16 11.42 -4.53
CA GLY A 325 6.23 11.04 -5.94
C GLY A 325 7.67 10.94 -6.45
N GLU A 326 8.54 11.89 -6.09
CA GLU A 326 9.97 11.87 -6.42
C GLU A 326 10.68 10.64 -5.86
N LEU A 327 10.47 10.37 -4.57
CA LEU A 327 11.06 9.20 -3.91
C LEU A 327 10.65 7.90 -4.60
N LEU A 328 9.37 7.77 -4.97
CA LEU A 328 8.88 6.58 -5.67
C LEU A 328 9.48 6.46 -7.07
N VAL A 329 9.54 7.55 -7.85
CA VAL A 329 10.10 7.54 -9.20
C VAL A 329 11.59 7.23 -9.17
N TRP A 330 12.39 7.86 -8.30
CA TRP A 330 13.82 7.54 -8.17
C TRP A 330 14.05 6.11 -7.70
N TYR A 331 13.22 5.59 -6.81
CA TYR A 331 13.32 4.17 -6.44
C TYR A 331 13.06 3.26 -7.64
N MET A 332 11.97 3.48 -8.38
CA MET A 332 11.62 2.66 -9.55
C MET A 332 12.64 2.79 -10.70
N TRP A 333 13.26 3.96 -10.83
CA TRP A 333 14.17 4.30 -11.93
C TRP A 333 15.64 3.96 -11.65
N LEU A 334 16.14 4.23 -10.43
CA LEU A 334 17.56 4.13 -10.10
C LEU A 334 17.87 2.90 -9.24
N VAL A 335 17.11 2.69 -8.17
CA VAL A 335 17.40 1.68 -7.14
C VAL A 335 16.94 0.29 -7.57
N LEU A 336 15.68 0.18 -7.99
CA LEU A 336 15.04 -1.10 -8.28
C LEU A 336 15.71 -1.85 -9.45
N PRO A 337 16.08 -1.21 -10.58
CA PRO A 337 16.73 -1.91 -11.68
C PRO A 337 18.10 -2.47 -11.29
N PHE A 338 18.88 -1.72 -10.51
CA PHE A 338 20.14 -2.20 -9.95
C PHE A 338 19.90 -3.40 -9.03
N TRP A 339 18.94 -3.29 -8.11
CA TRP A 339 18.62 -4.38 -7.19
C TRP A 339 18.15 -5.65 -7.90
N GLN A 340 17.33 -5.51 -8.93
CA GLN A 340 16.92 -6.61 -9.80
C GLN A 340 18.12 -7.23 -10.54
N ASN A 341 19.10 -6.43 -10.96
CA ASN A 341 20.32 -6.96 -11.58
C ASN A 341 21.14 -7.79 -10.59
N VAL A 342 21.37 -7.26 -9.38
CA VAL A 342 22.10 -7.95 -8.30
C VAL A 342 21.43 -9.27 -7.96
N GLN A 343 20.11 -9.26 -7.66
CA GLN A 343 19.37 -10.49 -7.37
C GLN A 343 19.33 -11.46 -8.55
N GLY A 344 19.24 -10.95 -9.79
CA GLY A 344 19.21 -11.78 -10.99
C GLY A 344 20.52 -12.55 -11.21
N ARG A 345 21.67 -11.91 -10.94
CA ARG A 345 22.99 -12.58 -10.97
C ARG A 345 23.10 -13.62 -9.87
N LEU A 346 22.80 -13.25 -8.62
CA LEU A 346 22.88 -14.14 -7.45
C LEU A 346 21.98 -15.38 -7.59
N LYS A 347 20.73 -15.19 -8.00
CA LYS A 347 19.76 -16.28 -8.12
C LYS A 347 19.83 -17.01 -9.46
N ARG A 348 20.67 -16.57 -10.41
CA ARG A 348 20.66 -17.00 -11.83
C ARG A 348 19.28 -16.91 -12.49
N LYS A 349 18.49 -15.91 -12.08
CA LYS A 349 17.12 -15.67 -12.57
C LYS A 349 17.07 -14.40 -13.39
N ARG A 350 16.20 -14.37 -14.41
CA ARG A 350 16.11 -13.22 -15.34
C ARG A 350 14.76 -12.49 -15.32
N ARG A 351 13.68 -13.12 -14.86
CA ARG A 351 12.34 -12.50 -14.89
C ARG A 351 12.13 -11.58 -13.71
N ARG A 352 11.96 -10.29 -13.99
CA ARG A 352 11.70 -9.21 -13.02
C ARG A 352 10.23 -9.17 -12.63
N SER A 353 9.94 -8.92 -11.36
CA SER A 353 8.56 -8.77 -10.87
C SER A 353 8.02 -7.38 -11.18
N ALA A 354 6.79 -7.32 -11.72
CA ALA A 354 6.08 -6.07 -11.98
C ALA A 354 5.47 -5.43 -10.73
N PHE A 355 5.42 -6.15 -9.61
CA PHE A 355 4.79 -5.68 -8.38
C PHE A 355 5.73 -4.77 -7.59
N LEU A 356 5.24 -3.61 -7.17
CA LEU A 356 5.99 -2.68 -6.32
C LEU A 356 6.39 -3.33 -5.00
N TRP A 357 5.55 -4.23 -4.50
CA TRP A 357 5.72 -4.92 -3.23
C TRP A 357 6.13 -6.40 -3.38
N ALA A 358 6.82 -6.76 -4.45
CA ALA A 358 7.25 -8.13 -4.69
C ALA A 358 8.17 -8.67 -3.58
N ASP A 359 7.97 -9.93 -3.19
CA ASP A 359 8.87 -10.62 -2.25
C ASP A 359 10.18 -10.99 -2.94
N GLU A 360 10.06 -11.54 -4.15
CA GLU A 360 11.18 -11.73 -5.06
C GLU A 360 11.08 -10.70 -6.17
N VAL A 361 12.03 -9.75 -6.23
CA VAL A 361 12.06 -8.81 -7.35
C VAL A 361 12.53 -9.47 -8.64
N VAL A 362 13.14 -10.67 -8.56
CA VAL A 362 13.44 -11.57 -9.68
C VAL A 362 13.09 -13.02 -9.34
N SER A 363 12.36 -13.73 -10.22
CA SER A 363 11.98 -15.15 -10.04
C SER A 363 12.16 -16.01 -11.31
N GLU A 364 12.05 -17.34 -11.19
CA GLU A 364 12.19 -18.30 -12.30
C GLU A 364 10.96 -18.26 -13.22
N GLU A 365 9.77 -18.29 -12.61
CA GLU A 365 8.52 -18.40 -13.34
C GLU A 365 7.89 -17.02 -13.62
N GLY A 366 8.46 -15.93 -13.08
CA GLY A 366 7.84 -14.62 -13.04
C GLY A 366 6.59 -14.70 -12.17
N GLY A 367 6.70 -14.36 -10.88
CA GLY A 367 5.65 -14.45 -9.86
C GLY A 367 4.43 -15.29 -10.26
N LYS A 368 4.50 -16.63 -10.15
CA LYS A 368 3.26 -17.40 -10.09
C LYS A 368 2.45 -16.78 -8.96
N GLU A 369 1.25 -16.33 -9.30
CA GLU A 369 0.20 -16.04 -8.32
C GLU A 369 0.28 -17.14 -7.28
N GLY A 370 0.59 -16.77 -6.04
CA GLY A 370 0.58 -17.75 -4.97
C GLY A 370 -0.86 -18.22 -4.84
N LYS A 371 -1.24 -19.29 -5.57
CA LYS A 371 -2.27 -20.20 -5.11
C LYS A 371 -1.89 -20.48 -3.67
N ILE A 372 -2.78 -20.11 -2.77
CA ILE A 372 -2.75 -20.55 -1.38
C ILE A 372 -2.44 -22.04 -1.46
N ARG A 373 -1.27 -22.45 -0.93
CA ARG A 373 -0.90 -23.86 -0.90
C ARG A 373 -2.04 -24.56 -0.18
N GLU A 374 -2.81 -25.35 -0.92
CA GLU A 374 -3.61 -26.41 -0.34
C GLU A 374 -2.64 -27.23 0.51
N VAL A 375 -2.91 -27.26 1.81
CA VAL A 375 -2.30 -28.23 2.71
C VAL A 375 -2.82 -29.58 2.23
N LYS A 376 -2.06 -30.21 1.33
CA LYS A 376 -2.28 -31.59 0.94
C LYS A 376 -1.86 -32.42 2.15
N VAL A 377 -2.81 -32.69 3.03
CA VAL A 377 -2.66 -33.73 4.06
C VAL A 377 -2.53 -35.04 3.28
N ARG A 378 -1.30 -35.49 3.07
CA ARG A 378 -1.04 -36.80 2.49
C ARG A 378 -1.23 -37.80 3.62
N ALA A 379 -2.34 -38.53 3.57
CA ALA A 379 -2.52 -39.74 4.34
C ALA A 379 -1.32 -40.67 4.07
N GLN A 380 -0.76 -41.21 5.15
CA GLN A 380 0.17 -42.33 5.09
C GLN A 380 -0.59 -43.52 4.51
N ASP A 381 -0.13 -44.05 3.38
CA ASP A 381 -0.09 -45.50 3.22
C ASP A 381 0.97 -45.92 2.19
N GLY A 382 1.58 -47.06 2.45
CA GLY A 382 2.86 -47.50 1.88
C GLY A 382 2.82 -48.05 0.46
N GLY A 383 4.02 -48.25 -0.10
CA GLY A 383 4.26 -49.20 -1.19
C GLY A 383 5.11 -48.72 -2.37
N ARG A 384 6.37 -49.17 -2.38
CA ARG A 384 7.24 -49.57 -3.50
C ARG A 384 7.53 -48.61 -4.69
N ASP A 385 8.80 -48.22 -4.75
CA ASP A 385 9.80 -48.54 -5.79
C ASP A 385 9.49 -48.28 -7.28
N SER A 386 10.19 -47.31 -7.87
CA SER A 386 11.03 -47.50 -9.07
C SER A 386 11.78 -46.21 -9.41
N GLY A 387 13.08 -46.36 -9.66
CA GLY A 387 14.08 -45.30 -9.63
C GLY A 387 14.17 -44.37 -10.84
N ARG A 388 14.86 -43.24 -10.63
CA ARG A 388 15.57 -42.48 -11.67
C ARG A 388 16.60 -41.51 -11.08
N ASP A 389 17.85 -41.93 -11.14
CA ASP A 389 19.05 -41.16 -11.53
C ASP A 389 19.57 -40.00 -10.62
N ASP A 390 20.12 -40.38 -9.47
CA ASP A 390 21.03 -39.57 -8.62
C ASP A 390 22.49 -39.72 -9.08
N SER A 391 22.86 -39.14 -10.22
CA SER A 391 24.24 -39.23 -10.72
C SER A 391 24.89 -37.88 -11.05
N ARG A 392 24.37 -36.77 -10.50
CA ARG A 392 24.91 -35.43 -10.78
C ARG A 392 25.26 -34.53 -9.59
N GLU A 393 25.00 -34.96 -8.36
CA GLU A 393 25.40 -34.20 -7.16
C GLU A 393 26.75 -34.62 -6.56
N GLU A 394 27.35 -35.72 -7.02
CA GLU A 394 28.57 -36.26 -6.42
C GLU A 394 29.86 -35.76 -7.08
N ALA A 395 29.79 -35.12 -8.25
CA ALA A 395 30.97 -34.68 -9.01
C ALA A 395 31.53 -33.29 -8.61
N VAL A 396 30.95 -32.59 -7.63
CA VAL A 396 31.41 -31.26 -7.19
C VAL A 396 32.11 -31.30 -5.82
N ARG A 397 32.08 -32.43 -5.10
CA ARG A 397 32.60 -32.55 -3.73
C ARG A 397 34.05 -33.03 -3.61
N GLU A 398 34.71 -33.42 -4.70
CA GLU A 398 36.02 -34.09 -4.64
C GLU A 398 37.20 -33.23 -5.16
N SER A 399 37.25 -31.93 -4.83
CA SER A 399 38.40 -31.10 -5.21
C SER A 399 38.87 -30.05 -4.20
N LEU A 400 38.41 -30.07 -2.94
CA LEU A 400 38.90 -29.13 -1.93
C LEU A 400 39.33 -29.85 -0.67
N GLY A 401 40.62 -30.18 -0.64
CA GLY A 401 41.30 -30.66 0.57
C GLY A 401 41.74 -29.50 1.46
N ALA A 402 41.43 -29.66 2.75
CA ALA A 402 42.06 -29.08 3.94
C ALA A 402 41.83 -27.60 4.28
N GLY A 403 41.00 -27.37 5.31
CA GLY A 403 41.45 -26.58 6.47
C GLY A 403 40.58 -25.39 6.92
N GLY A 404 39.59 -25.65 7.78
CA GLY A 404 39.42 -24.92 9.05
C GLY A 404 38.71 -23.55 9.09
N GLU A 405 38.53 -22.83 7.98
CA GLU A 405 37.86 -21.50 7.98
C GLU A 405 36.53 -21.45 7.20
N TYR A 406 36.09 -22.57 6.61
CA TYR A 406 34.96 -22.60 5.65
C TYR A 406 33.59 -22.98 6.25
N GLU A 407 33.50 -23.44 7.50
CA GLU A 407 32.22 -23.86 8.10
C GLU A 407 31.37 -22.67 8.59
N GLU A 408 32.00 -21.58 9.07
CA GLU A 408 31.27 -20.35 9.44
C GLU A 408 30.70 -19.62 8.21
N ASP A 409 31.41 -19.68 7.07
CA ASP A 409 30.97 -19.07 5.81
C ASP A 409 29.80 -19.84 5.16
N GLU A 410 29.77 -21.18 5.24
CA GLU A 410 28.65 -21.99 4.73
C GLU A 410 27.36 -21.82 5.57
N GLU A 411 27.48 -21.71 6.90
CA GLU A 411 26.34 -21.39 7.77
C GLU A 411 25.85 -19.95 7.57
N GLU A 412 26.75 -18.98 7.41
CA GLU A 412 26.39 -17.61 7.03
C GLU A 412 25.74 -17.54 5.65
N GLU A 413 26.22 -18.33 4.67
CA GLU A 413 25.69 -18.40 3.31
C GLU A 413 24.33 -19.12 3.27
N ALA A 414 24.14 -20.18 4.07
CA ALA A 414 22.86 -20.85 4.24
C ALA A 414 21.85 -19.96 4.98
N ALA A 415 22.25 -19.29 6.06
CA ALA A 415 21.44 -18.28 6.76
C ALA A 415 21.14 -17.07 5.86
N PHE A 416 22.07 -16.68 4.98
CA PHE A 416 21.88 -15.65 3.96
C PHE A 416 20.84 -16.07 2.91
N MET A 417 20.91 -17.32 2.42
CA MET A 417 19.94 -17.88 1.49
C MET A 417 18.58 -18.15 2.15
N GLU A 418 18.54 -18.38 3.47
CA GLU A 418 17.32 -18.50 4.27
C GLU A 418 16.70 -17.12 4.57
N TRP A 419 17.49 -16.10 4.89
CA TRP A 419 17.05 -14.72 5.02
C TRP A 419 16.45 -14.19 3.70
N PHE A 420 17.04 -14.57 2.56
CA PHE A 420 16.50 -14.33 1.22
C PHE A 420 15.13 -14.99 0.96
N LYS A 421 14.70 -15.93 1.82
CA LYS A 421 13.41 -16.63 1.75
C LYS A 421 12.32 -16.02 2.66
N GLU A 422 12.56 -14.94 3.40
CA GLU A 422 11.50 -14.36 4.24
C GLU A 422 10.37 -13.79 3.35
N LYS A 423 9.21 -14.47 3.41
CA LYS A 423 8.08 -14.35 2.48
C LYS A 423 7.07 -13.28 2.89
N LYS A 424 6.55 -12.58 1.87
CA LYS A 424 5.27 -11.84 1.77
C LYS A 424 5.21 -10.49 2.49
N TRP A 425 5.22 -9.43 1.68
CA TRP A 425 4.47 -8.21 1.97
C TRP A 425 2.99 -8.57 2.23
N THR A 426 2.69 -8.90 3.49
CA THR A 426 1.37 -9.31 3.99
C THR A 426 0.68 -8.15 4.71
N SER A 427 -0.62 -8.30 4.97
CA SER A 427 -1.36 -7.40 5.86
C SER A 427 -0.73 -7.29 7.26
N ASP A 428 -0.10 -8.36 7.77
CA ASP A 428 0.62 -8.33 9.05
C ASP A 428 1.88 -7.48 8.98
N ARG A 429 2.69 -7.65 7.93
CA ARG A 429 3.88 -6.82 7.70
C ARG A 429 3.52 -5.34 7.57
N VAL A 430 2.47 -5.04 6.81
CA VAL A 430 1.93 -3.67 6.68
C VAL A 430 1.52 -3.11 8.04
N ARG A 431 0.81 -3.90 8.86
CA ARG A 431 0.45 -3.50 10.22
C ARG A 431 1.70 -3.16 11.03
N ARG A 432 2.71 -4.02 11.05
CA ARG A 432 3.97 -3.79 11.77
C ARG A 432 4.70 -2.54 11.30
N VAL A 433 4.74 -2.27 9.99
CA VAL A 433 5.34 -1.05 9.42
C VAL A 433 4.64 0.21 9.95
N ILE A 434 3.31 0.26 9.87
CA ILE A 434 2.55 1.42 10.35
C ILE A 434 2.74 1.59 11.85
N GLN A 435 2.70 0.51 12.63
CA GLN A 435 2.89 0.54 14.07
C GLN A 435 4.29 1.04 14.46
N ARG A 436 5.34 0.55 13.77
CA ARG A 436 6.73 0.96 14.00
C ARG A 436 6.91 2.47 13.83
N TYR A 437 6.61 2.98 12.64
CA TYR A 437 6.86 4.39 12.33
C TYR A 437 5.90 5.33 13.06
N SER A 438 4.64 4.94 13.29
CA SER A 438 3.75 5.74 14.12
C SER A 438 4.23 5.83 15.56
N THR A 439 4.69 4.73 16.15
CA THR A 439 5.24 4.74 17.51
C THR A 439 6.51 5.59 17.57
N GLU A 440 7.40 5.43 16.60
CA GLU A 440 8.68 6.11 16.57
C GLU A 440 8.55 7.63 16.44
N PHE A 441 7.65 8.11 15.58
CA PHE A 441 7.54 9.54 15.29
C PHE A 441 6.42 10.27 16.02
N SER A 442 5.41 9.55 16.51
CA SER A 442 4.29 10.15 17.26
C SER A 442 4.15 9.65 18.69
N GLY A 443 4.87 8.60 19.08
CA GLY A 443 4.72 7.93 20.39
C GLY A 443 3.48 7.03 20.50
N TYR A 444 2.66 6.93 19.44
CA TYR A 444 1.43 6.14 19.44
C TYR A 444 1.48 4.99 18.45
N GLU A 445 1.10 3.80 18.90
CA GLU A 445 0.95 2.63 18.04
C GLU A 445 -0.35 2.71 17.23
N ILE A 446 -0.26 3.22 16.00
CA ILE A 446 -1.39 3.30 15.08
C ILE A 446 -1.45 2.01 14.26
N ASN A 447 -2.63 1.37 14.21
CA ASN A 447 -2.88 0.23 13.32
C ASN A 447 -3.72 0.64 12.10
N ILE A 448 -3.81 -0.24 11.09
CA ILE A 448 -4.53 0.01 9.82
C ILE A 448 -5.99 0.42 10.07
N SER A 449 -6.67 -0.24 11.02
CA SER A 449 -8.09 0.05 11.33
C SER A 449 -8.24 1.40 12.02
N ALA A 450 -7.37 1.70 12.98
CA ALA A 450 -7.34 2.97 13.69
C ALA A 450 -7.06 4.12 12.73
N TRP A 451 -6.06 3.99 11.84
CA TRP A 451 -5.79 4.98 10.81
C TRP A 451 -7.01 5.19 9.89
N ARG A 452 -7.66 4.10 9.46
CA ARG A 452 -8.87 4.21 8.64
C ARG A 452 -9.99 4.99 9.32
N GLN A 453 -10.26 4.72 10.60
CA GLN A 453 -11.23 5.49 11.36
C GLN A 453 -10.79 6.95 11.45
N MET A 454 -9.56 7.21 11.88
CA MET A 454 -9.03 8.57 11.99
C MET A 454 -9.09 9.35 10.69
N ALA A 455 -8.71 8.75 9.56
CA ALA A 455 -8.74 9.39 8.24
C ALA A 455 -10.19 9.73 7.79
N ILE A 456 -11.15 8.86 8.08
CA ILE A 456 -12.57 9.15 7.85
C ILE A 456 -13.04 10.28 8.77
N GLY A 457 -12.67 10.25 10.05
CA GLY A 457 -13.00 11.30 11.01
C GLY A 457 -12.43 12.66 10.62
N ILE A 458 -11.17 12.71 10.19
CA ILE A 458 -10.52 13.91 9.66
C ILE A 458 -11.31 14.44 8.47
N SER A 459 -11.69 13.55 7.54
CA SER A 459 -12.48 13.97 6.39
C SER A 459 -13.85 14.49 6.76
N ASN A 460 -14.51 13.82 7.70
CA ASN A 460 -15.81 14.23 8.16
C ASN A 460 -15.81 15.60 8.84
N ARG A 461 -14.73 15.94 9.53
CA ARG A 461 -14.61 17.22 10.23
C ARG A 461 -14.18 18.36 9.30
N TYR A 462 -13.13 18.14 8.50
CA TYR A 462 -12.46 19.22 7.78
C TYR A 462 -12.86 19.32 6.30
N PHE A 463 -13.48 18.29 5.74
CA PHE A 463 -13.85 18.27 4.32
C PHE A 463 -15.37 18.11 4.06
N ASN A 464 -16.20 17.64 5.02
CA ASN A 464 -17.63 17.38 4.74
C ASN A 464 -18.48 18.60 4.37
N LYS A 465 -18.18 19.82 4.82
CA LYS A 465 -18.88 21.02 4.32
C LYS A 465 -18.61 21.33 2.84
N VAL A 466 -17.69 20.60 2.21
CA VAL A 466 -17.32 20.77 0.79
C VAL A 466 -17.69 19.54 -0.05
N PHE A 467 -18.12 18.44 0.60
CA PHE A 467 -18.69 17.27 -0.07
C PHE A 467 -20.23 17.28 -0.09
N SER A 468 -20.87 18.18 0.65
CA SER A 468 -22.23 18.64 0.31
C SER A 468 -22.14 19.40 -1.02
N ILE A 469 -22.40 18.70 -2.11
CA ILE A 469 -22.89 19.32 -3.34
C ILE A 469 -24.09 20.18 -2.92
N ASP A 470 -24.10 21.45 -3.31
CA ASP A 470 -25.03 22.49 -2.86
C ASP A 470 -26.43 21.98 -2.47
N ASP A 471 -26.83 22.28 -1.24
CA ASP A 471 -28.20 22.15 -0.70
C ASP A 471 -29.15 23.11 -1.45
N ASN A 472 -29.42 22.83 -2.72
CA ASN A 472 -30.53 23.44 -3.43
C ASN A 472 -31.14 22.50 -4.48
N SER A 473 -31.55 21.31 -4.04
CA SER A 473 -32.59 20.54 -4.73
C SER A 473 -33.32 19.70 -3.70
N GLY A 474 -34.62 20.02 -3.51
CA GLY A 474 -35.45 19.50 -2.45
C GLY A 474 -35.76 18.01 -2.50
N ASP A 475 -36.20 17.55 -1.33
CA ASP A 475 -36.96 16.34 -1.06
C ASP A 475 -36.27 15.00 -1.39
N PHE A 476 -35.63 14.43 -0.36
CA PHE A 476 -35.27 13.02 -0.33
C PHE A 476 -36.53 12.16 -0.29
N LYS A 477 -36.94 11.65 -1.45
CA LYS A 477 -37.69 10.39 -1.51
C LYS A 477 -36.73 9.26 -1.82
N GLU A 478 -36.64 8.32 -0.88
CA GLU A 478 -36.13 6.98 -1.10
C GLU A 478 -37.03 6.29 -2.14
N GLU A 479 -36.55 6.14 -3.37
CA GLU A 479 -37.05 5.12 -4.28
C GLU A 479 -35.89 4.33 -4.86
N ASP A 480 -35.94 3.02 -4.61
CA ASP A 480 -35.17 1.99 -5.27
C ASP A 480 -35.11 2.24 -6.78
N SER A 481 -33.96 2.63 -7.29
CA SER A 481 -33.68 2.60 -8.72
C SER A 481 -32.22 2.30 -9.00
N GLU A 482 -32.05 1.29 -9.83
CA GLU A 482 -30.83 0.88 -10.49
C GLU A 482 -30.22 2.07 -11.24
N GLU A 483 -29.10 2.62 -10.77
CA GLU A 483 -28.07 3.22 -11.63
C GLU A 483 -26.82 3.52 -10.79
N GLY A 484 -25.81 2.68 -10.96
CA GLY A 484 -24.54 2.81 -10.27
C GLY A 484 -23.62 3.81 -10.96
N SER A 485 -23.84 5.11 -10.78
CA SER A 485 -22.83 6.16 -10.92
C SER A 485 -23.40 7.47 -10.37
N GLY A 486 -22.67 8.10 -9.45
CA GLY A 486 -23.16 9.21 -8.64
C GLY A 486 -23.57 10.44 -9.45
N ASN A 487 -24.50 11.20 -8.87
CA ASN A 487 -24.96 12.54 -9.26
C ASN A 487 -23.78 13.50 -9.52
N LEU A 488 -23.15 13.42 -10.69
CA LEU A 488 -22.28 14.47 -11.21
C LEU A 488 -23.19 15.46 -11.94
N VAL A 489 -23.15 16.73 -11.54
CA VAL A 489 -23.91 17.80 -12.22
C VAL A 489 -23.51 17.83 -13.68
N ASN A 490 -24.49 17.69 -14.57
CA ASN A 490 -24.26 17.70 -16.01
C ASN A 490 -23.70 19.07 -16.44
N SER A 491 -22.66 19.08 -17.28
CA SER A 491 -22.18 20.27 -17.98
C SER A 491 -23.27 20.74 -18.93
N ILE A 492 -23.49 22.04 -19.00
CA ILE A 492 -24.48 22.63 -19.90
C ILE A 492 -24.10 22.32 -21.36
N GLU A 493 -22.79 22.24 -21.65
CA GLU A 493 -22.21 21.92 -22.95
C GLU A 493 -22.43 20.45 -23.35
N ASP A 494 -22.32 19.51 -22.41
CA ASP A 494 -22.62 18.09 -22.66
C ASP A 494 -24.11 17.90 -22.94
N LEU A 495 -24.98 18.57 -22.16
CA LEU A 495 -26.43 18.59 -22.38
C LEU A 495 -26.79 19.25 -23.72
N GLN A 496 -26.08 20.32 -24.09
CA GLN A 496 -26.20 20.97 -25.39
C GLN A 496 -25.80 20.05 -26.54
N ALA A 497 -24.86 19.13 -26.31
CA ALA A 497 -24.48 18.06 -27.24
C ALA A 497 -25.44 16.84 -27.21
N GLY A 498 -26.53 16.90 -26.43
CA GLY A 498 -27.54 15.85 -26.36
C GLY A 498 -27.15 14.66 -25.49
N HIS A 499 -26.12 14.77 -24.66
CA HIS A 499 -25.64 13.69 -23.80
C HIS A 499 -25.57 14.12 -22.32
N GLY A 500 -25.96 13.26 -21.40
CA GLY A 500 -25.61 13.45 -19.99
C GLY A 500 -24.09 13.39 -19.83
N SER A 501 -23.50 14.18 -18.93
CA SER A 501 -22.05 14.28 -18.76
C SER A 501 -21.34 12.96 -18.48
N HIS A 502 -22.04 12.03 -17.83
CA HIS A 502 -21.58 10.67 -17.63
C HIS A 502 -21.47 9.90 -18.95
N VAL A 503 -22.49 9.99 -19.82
CA VAL A 503 -22.52 9.38 -21.16
C VAL A 503 -21.49 10.03 -22.08
N ALA A 504 -21.39 11.37 -22.02
CA ALA A 504 -20.37 12.13 -22.73
C ALA A 504 -18.97 11.65 -22.34
N GLY A 505 -18.62 11.57 -21.05
CA GLY A 505 -17.31 11.11 -20.60
C GLY A 505 -16.99 9.62 -20.79
N LEU A 506 -18.01 8.77 -21.02
CA LEU A 506 -17.85 7.34 -21.33
C LEU A 506 -17.68 7.07 -22.82
N ILE A 507 -18.38 7.81 -23.67
CA ILE A 507 -18.53 7.49 -25.10
C ILE A 507 -17.82 8.51 -26.00
N TYR A 508 -17.75 9.78 -25.60
CA TYR A 508 -17.26 10.90 -26.42
C TYR A 508 -16.08 11.63 -25.74
N ALA A 509 -15.21 12.27 -26.52
CA ALA A 509 -14.03 13.00 -26.03
C ALA A 509 -13.09 12.22 -25.08
N ARG A 510 -12.97 10.89 -25.24
CA ARG A 510 -11.93 10.11 -24.56
C ARG A 510 -10.55 10.51 -25.10
N LEU A 511 -9.63 10.87 -24.21
CA LEU A 511 -8.26 11.22 -24.60
C LEU A 511 -7.54 9.97 -25.14
N PHE A 512 -6.66 10.17 -26.13
CA PHE A 512 -5.79 9.11 -26.63
C PHE A 512 -4.98 8.53 -25.45
N GLY A 513 -5.10 7.23 -25.20
CA GLY A 513 -4.46 6.58 -24.06
C GLY A 513 -5.16 6.77 -22.71
N GLN A 514 -6.47 7.04 -22.64
CA GLN A 514 -7.21 7.10 -21.36
C GLN A 514 -7.49 5.72 -20.73
N GLY A 515 -7.68 4.67 -21.55
CA GLY A 515 -7.95 3.31 -21.08
C GLY A 515 -9.25 3.17 -20.29
N ASP A 516 -9.58 1.97 -19.82
CA ASP A 516 -10.83 1.69 -19.07
C ASP A 516 -10.75 2.06 -17.58
N LEU A 517 -9.92 3.04 -17.22
CA LEU A 517 -9.60 3.41 -15.84
C LEU A 517 -10.52 4.52 -15.28
N GLY A 518 -11.75 4.62 -15.78
CA GLY A 518 -12.74 5.62 -15.37
C GLY A 518 -12.75 6.87 -16.25
N THR A 519 -13.69 7.78 -15.97
CA THR A 519 -13.85 9.01 -16.75
C THR A 519 -12.81 10.07 -16.36
N MET A 520 -12.50 10.99 -17.27
CA MET A 520 -11.57 12.09 -17.01
C MET A 520 -12.04 12.97 -15.85
N ARG A 521 -13.36 13.23 -15.76
CA ARG A 521 -13.95 14.06 -14.71
C ARG A 521 -13.81 13.41 -13.33
N GLU A 522 -14.09 12.11 -13.20
CA GLU A 522 -13.88 11.39 -11.94
C GLU A 522 -12.42 11.43 -11.50
N ARG A 523 -11.50 11.27 -12.45
CA ARG A 523 -10.07 11.30 -12.21
C ARG A 523 -9.60 12.67 -11.69
N GLU A 524 -10.08 13.74 -12.29
CA GLU A 524 -9.79 15.11 -11.88
C GLU A 524 -10.35 15.43 -10.49
N GLU A 525 -11.56 14.94 -10.16
CA GLU A 525 -12.12 15.10 -8.82
C GLU A 525 -11.30 14.34 -7.76
N PHE A 526 -10.85 13.11 -8.06
CA PHE A 526 -9.92 12.39 -7.16
C PHE A 526 -8.59 13.13 -6.99
N ARG A 527 -8.08 13.78 -8.04
CA ARG A 527 -6.88 14.63 -7.98
C ARG A 527 -7.09 15.80 -7.02
N LYS A 528 -8.17 16.57 -7.19
CA LYS A 528 -8.51 17.71 -6.33
C LYS A 528 -8.65 17.29 -4.86
N VAL A 529 -9.34 16.18 -4.58
CA VAL A 529 -9.49 15.66 -3.22
C VAL A 529 -8.14 15.27 -2.61
N SER A 530 -7.28 14.59 -3.37
CA SER A 530 -5.94 14.22 -2.90
C SER A 530 -5.08 15.45 -2.63
N MET A 531 -5.09 16.46 -3.52
CA MET A 531 -4.34 17.71 -3.31
C MET A 531 -4.80 18.48 -2.06
N ARG A 532 -6.11 18.50 -1.76
CA ARG A 532 -6.64 19.09 -0.52
C ARG A 532 -6.17 18.32 0.71
N TRP A 533 -6.10 16.99 0.62
CA TRP A 533 -5.53 16.13 1.66
C TRP A 533 -4.03 16.40 1.88
N HIS A 534 -3.24 16.54 0.82
CA HIS A 534 -1.82 16.91 0.90
C HIS A 534 -1.65 18.25 1.60
N ARG A 535 -2.42 19.26 1.15
CA ARG A 535 -2.41 20.62 1.71
C ARG A 535 -2.77 20.63 3.19
N PHE A 536 -3.66 19.75 3.64
CA PHE A 536 -4.04 19.65 5.05
C PHE A 536 -2.87 19.22 5.95
N PHE A 537 -1.98 18.37 5.44
CA PHE A 537 -0.74 17.96 6.12
C PHE A 537 0.48 18.82 5.72
N ASP A 538 0.26 19.98 5.09
CA ASP A 538 1.31 20.90 4.64
C ASP A 538 2.27 20.30 3.58
N PHE A 539 1.78 19.39 2.73
CA PHE A 539 2.48 18.84 1.55
C PHE A 539 2.02 19.50 0.24
N GLY A 540 2.76 19.27 -0.85
CA GLY A 540 2.36 19.69 -2.21
C GLY A 540 2.54 21.18 -2.47
N ALA A 541 3.61 21.78 -1.90
CA ALA A 541 4.04 23.13 -2.26
C ALA A 541 4.57 23.15 -3.71
N GLU A 542 5.30 22.10 -4.09
CA GLU A 542 6.00 21.97 -5.37
C GLU A 542 5.10 21.54 -6.53
N ASP A 543 4.01 20.83 -6.24
CA ASP A 543 2.97 20.49 -7.23
C ASP A 543 2.39 21.76 -7.91
N ARG A 544 2.51 22.93 -7.26
CA ARG A 544 1.97 24.22 -7.71
C ARG A 544 2.95 25.04 -8.55
N THR A 545 4.25 24.91 -8.30
CA THR A 545 5.28 25.67 -9.04
C THR A 545 5.37 25.22 -10.50
N ASP A 546 5.18 23.92 -10.75
CA ASP A 546 5.21 23.36 -12.11
C ASP A 546 3.92 23.63 -12.89
N GLN A 547 2.76 23.70 -12.21
CA GLN A 547 1.45 23.89 -12.86
C GLN A 547 1.22 25.32 -13.40
N PHE A 548 1.74 26.35 -12.74
CA PHE A 548 1.49 27.75 -13.11
C PHE A 548 2.73 28.49 -13.63
N GLY A 549 3.88 27.81 -13.68
CA GLY A 549 5.17 28.43 -13.97
C GLY A 549 5.58 29.52 -12.97
N SER A 550 6.78 30.05 -13.17
CA SER A 550 7.39 31.14 -12.38
C SER A 550 6.54 32.43 -12.28
N MET A 551 5.45 32.54 -13.06
CA MET A 551 4.57 33.72 -13.11
C MET A 551 3.53 33.80 -11.98
N SER A 552 3.40 32.77 -11.13
CA SER A 552 2.35 32.70 -10.10
C SER A 552 2.70 33.27 -8.72
N GLY A 553 3.84 33.94 -8.58
CA GLY A 553 4.34 34.52 -7.32
C GLY A 553 3.43 35.57 -6.62
N GLY A 554 2.20 35.78 -7.10
CA GLY A 554 1.23 36.74 -6.54
C GLY A 554 -0.23 36.29 -6.43
N LEU A 555 -0.61 35.07 -6.84
CA LEU A 555 -2.01 34.62 -6.72
C LEU A 555 -2.30 34.20 -5.27
N LYS A 556 -3.03 35.05 -4.53
CA LYS A 556 -3.46 34.76 -3.14
C LYS A 556 -4.18 33.40 -3.09
N ARG A 557 -3.60 32.47 -2.32
CA ARG A 557 -4.15 31.13 -2.02
C ARG A 557 -5.63 31.21 -1.67
N LYS A 558 -6.50 30.52 -2.42
CA LYS A 558 -7.93 30.36 -2.05
C LYS A 558 -7.98 29.70 -0.67
N LYS A 559 -8.49 30.43 0.33
CA LYS A 559 -8.57 29.99 1.72
C LYS A 559 -9.56 28.83 1.81
N GLU A 560 -9.13 27.74 2.42
CA GLU A 560 -9.99 26.58 2.69
C GLU A 560 -10.59 26.72 4.09
N ALA A 561 -11.77 26.14 4.32
CA ALA A 561 -12.46 26.25 5.61
C ALA A 561 -11.62 25.74 6.80
N PHE A 562 -10.78 24.73 6.57
CA PHE A 562 -9.89 24.20 7.60
C PHE A 562 -8.65 25.08 7.87
N ASP A 563 -8.30 26.02 6.97
CA ASP A 563 -7.14 26.89 7.17
C ASP A 563 -7.37 27.84 8.36
N ASP A 564 -8.58 28.40 8.49
CA ASP A 564 -8.95 29.29 9.60
C ASP A 564 -8.83 28.60 10.96
N GLU A 565 -9.40 27.40 11.07
CA GLU A 565 -9.36 26.62 12.31
C GLU A 565 -7.92 26.22 12.65
N ARG A 566 -7.13 25.75 11.68
CA ARG A 566 -5.71 25.42 11.90
C ARG A 566 -4.88 26.64 12.27
N GLU A 567 -5.08 27.78 11.62
CA GLU A 567 -4.36 29.01 11.92
C GLU A 567 -4.70 29.52 13.32
N MET A 568 -5.98 29.49 13.71
CA MET A 568 -6.41 29.82 15.07
C MET A 568 -5.77 28.87 16.09
N MET A 569 -5.75 27.57 15.83
CA MET A 569 -5.16 26.58 16.73
C MET A 569 -3.63 26.74 16.81
N ARG A 570 -2.95 27.03 15.69
CA ARG A 570 -1.53 27.41 15.67
C ARG A 570 -1.29 28.66 16.51
N ARG A 571 -2.08 29.72 16.33
CA ARG A 571 -1.99 30.96 17.14
C ARG A 571 -2.18 30.66 18.63
N LYS A 572 -3.21 29.91 19.02
CA LYS A 572 -3.42 29.47 20.42
C LYS A 572 -2.25 28.63 20.98
N ARG A 573 -1.50 27.92 20.13
CA ARG A 573 -0.27 27.22 20.54
C ARG A 573 0.88 28.20 20.72
N PHE A 574 1.10 29.10 19.77
CA PHE A 574 2.12 30.16 19.88
C PHE A 574 1.87 31.06 21.10
N ASP A 575 0.63 31.46 21.35
CA ASP A 575 0.24 32.24 22.53
C ASP A 575 0.55 31.50 23.84
N ARG A 576 0.39 30.16 23.86
CA ARG A 576 0.83 29.34 24.99
C ARG A 576 2.34 29.28 25.09
N LEU A 577 3.05 29.09 23.98
CA LEU A 577 4.51 29.04 23.93
C LEU A 577 5.15 30.34 24.46
N HIS A 578 4.55 31.49 24.10
CA HIS A 578 4.92 32.81 24.60
C HIS A 578 4.82 32.96 26.12
N ARG A 579 3.93 32.19 26.76
CA ARG A 579 3.67 32.23 28.21
C ARG A 579 4.45 31.20 29.01
N ILE A 580 5.16 30.29 28.34
CA ILE A 580 5.92 29.22 29.00
C ILE A 580 7.28 29.75 29.46
N ASP A 581 7.66 29.43 30.70
CA ASP A 581 9.03 29.59 31.16
C ASP A 581 9.93 28.52 30.51
N ILE A 582 10.61 28.92 29.43
CA ILE A 582 11.51 28.09 28.64
C ILE A 582 12.62 27.46 29.52
N LYS A 583 13.13 28.21 30.51
CA LYS A 583 14.20 27.72 31.40
C LYS A 583 13.66 26.71 32.39
N GLY A 584 12.49 26.99 32.97
CA GLY A 584 11.79 26.06 33.86
C GLY A 584 11.47 24.73 33.18
N GLN A 585 10.97 24.76 31.93
CA GLN A 585 10.66 23.55 31.18
C GLN A 585 11.90 22.75 30.76
N LEU A 586 12.98 23.42 30.34
CA LEU A 586 14.23 22.73 30.05
C LEU A 586 14.75 21.96 31.27
N ARG A 587 14.68 22.58 32.47
CA ARG A 587 15.07 21.94 33.73
C ARG A 587 14.13 20.80 34.14
N GLN A 588 12.84 20.92 33.83
CA GLN A 588 11.88 19.86 34.07
C GLN A 588 12.13 18.64 33.16
N MET A 589 12.52 18.87 31.91
CA MET A 589 12.75 17.80 30.93
C MET A 589 14.12 17.12 31.08
N MET A 590 15.18 17.89 31.36
CA MET A 590 16.58 17.42 31.30
C MET A 590 17.27 17.41 32.67
N GLY A 591 16.56 17.76 33.74
CA GLY A 591 17.07 17.83 35.11
C GLY A 591 17.44 19.25 35.58
N PRO A 592 17.55 19.47 36.90
CA PRO A 592 17.63 20.81 37.50
C PRO A 592 18.87 21.63 37.09
N THR A 593 19.93 20.97 36.63
CA THR A 593 21.19 21.59 36.18
C THR A 593 21.23 21.87 34.67
N ALA A 594 20.16 21.55 33.92
CA ALA A 594 20.13 21.77 32.48
C ALA A 594 20.14 23.26 32.12
N ILE A 595 21.02 23.64 31.18
CA ILE A 595 21.19 24.99 30.65
C ILE A 595 21.17 24.93 29.13
N SER A 596 20.57 25.93 28.50
CA SER A 596 20.59 26.15 27.05
C SER A 596 22.03 26.34 26.55
N ARG A 597 22.43 25.62 25.49
CA ARG A 597 23.78 25.74 24.92
C ARG A 597 23.78 26.71 23.73
N GLY A 598 24.81 27.56 23.66
CA GLY A 598 25.04 28.47 22.53
C GLY A 598 23.83 29.36 22.21
N LEU A 599 23.37 29.31 20.96
CA LEU A 599 22.23 30.12 20.47
C LEU A 599 20.86 29.45 20.66
N GLN A 600 20.78 28.26 21.26
CA GLN A 600 19.52 27.51 21.40
C GLN A 600 18.41 28.33 22.06
N GLU A 601 18.71 29.05 23.16
CA GLU A 601 17.69 29.88 23.82
C GLU A 601 17.24 31.04 22.94
N LYS A 602 18.14 31.67 22.18
CA LYS A 602 17.79 32.75 21.27
C LYS A 602 16.89 32.25 20.14
N VAL A 603 17.15 31.05 19.63
CA VAL A 603 16.35 30.43 18.57
C VAL A 603 15.01 29.97 19.08
N ILE A 604 14.94 29.31 20.23
CA ILE A 604 13.65 28.96 20.86
C ILE A 604 12.83 30.21 21.15
N ARG A 605 13.45 31.31 21.59
CA ARG A 605 12.75 32.60 21.79
C ARG A 605 12.32 33.24 20.47
N ALA A 606 13.13 33.19 19.42
CA ALA A 606 12.76 33.69 18.10
C ALA A 606 11.58 32.91 17.51
N VAL A 607 11.60 31.57 17.63
CA VAL A 607 10.47 30.69 17.30
C VAL A 607 9.27 31.06 18.15
N ALA A 608 9.43 31.21 19.47
CA ALA A 608 8.33 31.59 20.36
C ALA A 608 7.71 32.92 19.96
N ARG A 609 8.49 33.89 19.47
CA ARG A 609 8.04 35.21 18.98
C ARG A 609 7.45 35.20 17.58
N GLY A 610 7.43 34.05 16.90
CA GLY A 610 6.93 33.94 15.54
C GLY A 610 7.82 34.63 14.50
N GLU A 611 9.11 34.84 14.80
CA GLU A 611 10.07 35.38 13.85
C GLU A 611 10.36 34.31 12.76
N TRP A 612 10.19 34.64 11.48
CA TRP A 612 10.55 33.73 10.37
C TRP A 612 11.17 34.52 9.19
N PRO A 613 12.06 33.91 8.39
CA PRO A 613 12.70 32.60 8.58
C PRO A 613 13.86 32.65 9.60
N ILE A 614 14.08 31.55 10.33
CA ILE A 614 15.21 31.39 11.26
C ILE A 614 16.13 30.28 10.75
N VAL A 615 17.41 30.60 10.55
CA VAL A 615 18.46 29.62 10.22
C VAL A 615 19.51 29.65 11.33
N GLN A 616 19.73 28.52 11.97
CA GLN A 616 20.78 28.35 12.98
C GLN A 616 21.77 27.29 12.52
N VAL A 617 23.02 27.67 12.32
CA VAL A 617 24.13 26.74 12.08
C VAL A 617 24.84 26.53 13.42
N THR A 618 24.84 25.29 13.93
CA THR A 618 25.60 24.91 15.13
C THR A 618 26.76 24.00 14.75
N PRO A 619 27.96 24.19 15.32
CA PRO A 619 29.04 23.24 15.14
C PRO A 619 28.64 21.89 15.77
N THR A 620 28.75 20.81 15.00
CA THR A 620 28.75 19.45 15.54
C THR A 620 29.99 19.31 16.43
N GLY A 621 29.77 19.04 17.71
CA GLY A 621 30.83 19.11 18.72
C GLY A 621 32.02 18.20 18.38
N GLU A 622 33.21 18.79 18.34
CA GLU A 622 34.44 18.06 18.67
C GLU A 622 34.25 17.43 20.05
N ALA A 623 34.38 16.11 20.11
CA ALA A 623 34.65 15.42 21.36
C ALA A 623 35.98 15.97 21.90
N ARG A 624 35.91 16.78 22.97
CA ARG A 624 37.06 16.99 23.84
C ARG A 624 36.89 16.10 25.06
N VAL A 625 37.89 15.23 25.22
CA VAL A 625 38.17 14.35 26.36
C VAL A 625 38.20 15.15 27.66
#